data_AF-A0A2L2Y4R5-F1
#
_entry.id   AF-A0A2L2Y4R5-F1
#
_cell.length_a   1.000
_cell.length_b   1.000
_cell.length_c   1.000
_cell.angle_alpha   90.00
_cell.angle_beta   90.00
_cell.angle_gamma   90.00
#
_symmetry.space_group_name_H-M   'P 1'
#
loop_
_entity.id
_entity.type
_entity.pdbx_description
1 polymer ?
#
loop_
_entity_poly.entity_id
_entity_poly.type
_entity_poly.pdbx_seq_one_letter_code
_entity_poly.pdbx_strand_id
1 'polypeptide(L)'
;MVAFPLAKLAALAIRQVSKPLANRLKTKAKSSLFFRTYICMPPAQLYHWVEVNVKMRLLNLGKPSEVPKLNEAMAIELGADLLGEATIFMIAVFTITAEYIRSSRNEKAKLAATEQRFKTLENDVEELRFVVEKQSAELLHLTRMYHAIDEKTTTKKK
;
A
#
# COMPACT_ATOMS: atom_id res chain seq x y z
N MET A 1 -4.28 10.65 6.28
CA MET A 1 -4.65 10.52 4.85
C MET A 1 -3.62 11.24 4.00
N VAL A 2 -2.61 10.52 3.48
CA VAL A 2 -1.60 11.08 2.56
C VAL A 2 -1.81 10.42 1.20
N ALA A 3 -2.85 10.83 0.48
CA ALA A 3 -3.30 10.13 -0.73
C ALA A 3 -2.96 10.87 -2.04
N PHE A 4 -2.18 11.97 -2.03
CA PHE A 4 -2.11 12.83 -3.24
C PHE A 4 -0.80 13.54 -3.66
N PRO A 5 0.40 13.18 -3.16
CA PRO A 5 1.65 13.59 -3.83
C PRO A 5 2.20 12.50 -4.77
N LEU A 6 2.16 11.24 -4.35
CA LEU A 6 2.88 10.14 -5.02
C LEU A 6 2.25 9.73 -6.36
N ALA A 7 0.92 9.65 -6.42
CA ALA A 7 0.22 9.27 -7.65
C ALA A 7 0.37 10.32 -8.77
N LYS A 8 0.32 11.61 -8.42
CA LYS A 8 0.55 12.71 -9.37
C LYS A 8 2.01 12.74 -9.86
N LEU A 9 2.97 12.54 -8.96
CA LEU A 9 4.39 12.47 -9.32
C LEU A 9 4.70 11.25 -10.18
N ALA A 10 4.12 10.09 -9.88
CA ALA A 10 4.24 8.88 -10.70
C ALA A 10 3.68 9.12 -12.11
N ALA A 11 2.49 9.73 -12.23
CA ALA A 11 1.89 10.04 -13.52
C ALA A 11 2.74 11.01 -14.37
N LEU A 12 3.35 12.02 -13.74
CA LEU A 12 4.28 12.95 -14.40
C LEU A 12 5.60 12.27 -14.80
N ALA A 13 6.17 11.45 -13.91
CA ALA A 13 7.41 10.73 -14.16
C ALA A 13 7.27 9.72 -15.31
N ILE A 14 6.14 9.01 -15.39
CA ILE A 14 5.83 8.12 -16.52
C ILE A 14 5.90 8.91 -17.82
N ARG A 15 5.26 10.07 -17.90
CA ARG A 15 5.19 10.87 -19.14
C ARG A 15 6.54 11.45 -19.56
N GLN A 16 7.40 11.79 -18.59
CA GLN A 16 8.72 12.38 -18.84
C GLN A 16 9.83 11.35 -19.07
N VAL A 17 9.72 10.13 -18.53
CA VAL A 17 10.72 9.07 -18.72
C VAL A 17 10.40 8.23 -19.96
N SER A 18 9.13 8.04 -20.31
CA SER A 18 8.74 7.17 -21.44
C SER A 18 9.36 7.59 -22.77
N LYS A 19 9.29 8.89 -23.11
CA LYS A 19 9.84 9.40 -24.39
C LYS A 19 11.37 9.27 -24.50
N PRO A 20 12.19 9.77 -23.54
CA PRO A 20 13.64 9.65 -23.65
C PRO A 20 14.13 8.21 -23.50
N LEU A 21 13.44 7.38 -22.71
CA LEU A 21 13.83 5.98 -22.52
C LEU A 21 13.52 5.14 -23.78
N ALA A 22 12.34 5.31 -24.37
CA ALA A 22 11.99 4.66 -25.63
C ALA A 22 12.98 5.04 -26.74
N ASN A 23 13.33 6.32 -26.86
CA ASN A 23 14.33 6.78 -27.83
C ASN A 23 15.71 6.14 -27.60
N ARG A 24 16.15 5.99 -26.34
CA ARG A 24 17.42 5.32 -26.03
C ARG A 24 17.38 3.81 -26.27
N LEU A 25 16.26 3.16 -26.00
CA LEU A 25 16.06 1.75 -26.29
C LEU A 25 16.02 1.49 -27.80
N LYS A 26 15.37 2.36 -28.58
CA LYS A 26 15.39 2.30 -30.06
C LYS A 26 16.81 2.37 -30.62
N THR A 27 17.65 3.28 -30.11
CA THR A 27 19.04 3.38 -30.57
C THR A 27 19.84 2.12 -30.25
N LYS A 28 19.65 1.53 -29.06
CA LYS A 28 20.32 0.28 -28.65
C LYS A 28 19.79 -0.96 -29.39
N ALA A 29 18.50 -1.00 -29.69
CA ALA A 29 17.88 -2.09 -30.43
C ALA A 29 18.32 -2.11 -31.91
N LYS A 30 18.63 -0.93 -32.48
CA LYS A 30 19.22 -0.81 -33.82
C LYS A 30 20.71 -1.18 -33.85
N SER A 31 21.45 -0.98 -32.75
CA SER A 31 22.89 -1.26 -32.71
C SER A 31 23.25 -2.70 -32.34
N SER A 32 22.35 -3.46 -31.68
CA SER A 32 22.64 -4.82 -31.21
C SER A 32 21.71 -5.86 -31.83
N LEU A 33 22.28 -6.79 -32.61
CA LEU A 33 21.54 -7.89 -33.25
C LEU A 33 20.89 -8.84 -32.24
N PHE A 34 21.54 -9.04 -31.08
CA PHE A 34 20.99 -9.83 -29.97
C PHE A 34 19.71 -9.18 -29.44
N PHE A 35 19.76 -7.88 -29.15
CA PHE A 35 18.62 -7.14 -28.62
C PHE A 35 17.46 -7.11 -29.64
N ARG A 36 17.81 -6.94 -30.92
CA ARG A 36 16.88 -7.00 -32.06
C ARG A 36 16.06 -8.29 -32.08
N THR A 37 16.76 -9.42 -32.04
CA THR A 37 16.19 -10.74 -32.34
C THR A 37 15.54 -11.39 -31.12
N TYR A 38 16.16 -11.26 -29.95
CA TYR A 38 15.72 -11.98 -28.75
C TYR A 38 14.84 -11.15 -27.83
N ILE A 39 15.01 -9.82 -27.83
CA ILE A 39 14.36 -8.95 -26.85
C ILE A 39 13.22 -8.15 -27.51
N CYS A 40 13.41 -7.56 -28.69
CA CYS A 40 12.37 -6.75 -29.35
C CYS A 40 11.43 -7.57 -30.26
N MET A 41 11.93 -8.51 -31.05
CA MET A 41 11.11 -9.24 -32.03
C MET A 41 10.01 -10.13 -31.42
N PRO A 42 10.26 -10.98 -30.40
CA PRO A 42 9.23 -11.89 -29.90
C PRO A 42 8.01 -11.16 -29.31
N PRO A 43 8.18 -10.12 -28.46
CA PRO A 43 7.04 -9.34 -27.96
C PRO A 43 6.30 -8.59 -29.08
N ALA A 44 7.03 -8.05 -30.07
CA ALA A 44 6.42 -7.32 -31.17
C ALA A 44 5.57 -8.22 -32.08
N GLN A 45 6.04 -9.43 -32.39
CA GLN A 45 5.28 -10.40 -33.17
C GLN A 45 4.06 -10.91 -32.40
N LEU A 46 4.19 -11.12 -31.10
CA LEU A 46 3.06 -11.49 -30.24
C LEU A 46 2.01 -10.38 -30.17
N TYR A 47 2.44 -9.13 -30.01
CA TYR A 47 1.53 -7.97 -30.03
C TYR A 47 0.76 -7.91 -31.35
N HIS A 48 1.45 -8.04 -32.49
CA HIS A 48 0.81 -8.02 -33.78
C HIS A 48 -0.17 -9.18 -33.98
N TRP A 49 0.21 -10.39 -33.55
CA TRP A 49 -0.66 -11.56 -33.62
C TRP A 49 -1.94 -11.38 -32.80
N VAL A 50 -1.82 -10.88 -31.56
CA VAL A 50 -2.98 -10.55 -30.71
C VAL A 50 -3.82 -9.47 -31.35
N GLU A 51 -3.21 -8.39 -31.84
CA GLU A 51 -3.90 -7.27 -32.47
C GLU A 51 -4.75 -7.73 -33.67
N VAL A 52 -4.16 -8.53 -34.56
CA VAL A 52 -4.86 -9.06 -35.74
C VAL A 52 -5.97 -10.02 -35.33
N ASN A 53 -5.73 -10.92 -34.39
CA ASN A 53 -6.76 -11.84 -33.89
C ASN A 53 -7.93 -11.10 -33.23
N VAL A 54 -7.65 -10.07 -32.42
CA VAL A 54 -8.68 -9.27 -31.76
C VAL A 54 -9.47 -8.46 -32.78
N LYS A 55 -8.81 -7.81 -33.74
CA LYS A 55 -9.49 -7.07 -34.83
C LYS A 55 -10.41 -7.97 -35.64
N MET A 56 -9.93 -9.15 -36.04
CA MET A 56 -10.73 -10.11 -36.80
C MET A 56 -11.93 -10.63 -36.01
N ARG A 57 -11.75 -10.89 -34.71
CA ARG A 57 -12.83 -11.32 -33.82
C ARG A 57 -13.85 -10.23 -33.55
N LEU A 58 -13.40 -8.98 -33.39
CA LEU A 58 -14.26 -7.82 -33.13
C LEU A 58 -15.09 -7.44 -34.37
N LEU A 59 -14.52 -7.55 -35.55
CA LEU A 59 -15.20 -7.27 -36.82
C LEU A 59 -16.02 -8.47 -37.34
N ASN A 60 -16.14 -9.56 -36.57
CA ASN A 60 -16.85 -10.78 -36.95
C ASN A 60 -16.36 -11.42 -38.27
N LEU A 61 -15.11 -11.13 -38.70
CA LEU A 61 -14.53 -11.60 -39.97
C LEU A 61 -13.98 -13.03 -39.90
N GLY A 62 -14.17 -13.74 -38.78
CA GLY A 62 -13.68 -15.11 -38.58
C GLY A 62 -12.23 -15.18 -38.05
N LYS A 63 -11.61 -16.36 -38.11
CA LYS A 63 -10.20 -16.55 -37.71
C LYS A 63 -9.27 -16.19 -38.87
N PRO A 64 -8.21 -15.38 -38.67
CA PRO A 64 -7.25 -15.09 -39.72
C PRO A 64 -6.47 -16.35 -40.12
N SER A 65 -6.36 -16.62 -41.42
CA SER A 65 -5.71 -17.82 -41.97
C SER A 65 -4.21 -17.85 -41.72
N GLU A 66 -3.52 -16.70 -41.87
CA GLU A 66 -2.11 -16.50 -41.50
C GLU A 66 -1.90 -15.02 -41.17
N VAL A 67 -1.24 -14.72 -40.05
CA VAL A 67 -0.86 -13.34 -39.70
C VAL A 67 0.50 -13.06 -40.35
N PRO A 68 0.60 -12.13 -41.33
CA PRO A 68 1.88 -11.82 -41.96
C PRO A 68 2.86 -11.27 -40.92
N LYS A 69 4.10 -11.78 -40.95
CA LYS A 69 5.15 -11.33 -40.03
C LYS A 69 5.45 -9.85 -40.27
N LEU A 70 5.58 -9.10 -39.18
CA LEU A 70 5.95 -7.69 -39.28
C LEU A 70 7.33 -7.51 -39.93
N ASN A 71 7.50 -6.47 -40.75
CA ASN A 71 8.81 -6.04 -41.25
C ASN A 71 9.76 -5.84 -40.06
N GLU A 72 11.01 -6.35 -40.16
CA GLU A 72 11.99 -6.30 -39.08
C GLU A 72 12.14 -4.88 -38.51
N ALA A 73 12.20 -3.85 -39.35
CA ALA A 73 12.33 -2.47 -38.90
C ALA A 73 11.16 -2.02 -38.00
N MET A 74 9.93 -2.40 -38.34
CA MET A 74 8.75 -2.07 -37.54
C MET A 74 8.68 -2.91 -36.26
N ALA A 75 9.07 -4.19 -36.31
CA ALA A 75 9.10 -5.05 -35.12
C ALA A 75 10.09 -4.52 -34.07
N ILE A 76 11.23 -3.98 -34.51
CA ILE A 76 12.23 -3.38 -33.63
C ILE A 76 11.69 -2.12 -32.98
N GLU A 77 11.01 -1.28 -33.76
CA GLU A 77 10.45 -0.04 -33.24
C GLU A 77 9.37 -0.31 -32.19
N LEU A 78 8.42 -1.17 -32.52
CA LEU A 78 7.33 -1.56 -31.62
C LEU A 78 7.85 -2.27 -30.36
N GLY A 79 8.80 -3.19 -30.52
CA GLY A 79 9.39 -3.91 -29.40
C GLY A 79 10.19 -3.01 -28.47
N ALA A 80 10.90 -2.01 -29.01
CA ALA A 80 11.65 -1.04 -28.21
C ALA A 80 10.71 -0.09 -27.44
N ASP A 81 9.61 0.36 -28.04
CA ASP A 81 8.59 1.17 -27.36
C ASP A 81 7.95 0.38 -26.21
N LEU A 82 7.53 -0.86 -26.48
CA LEU A 82 6.91 -1.73 -25.48
C LEU A 82 7.83 -2.02 -24.28
N LEU A 83 9.11 -2.25 -24.52
CA LEU A 83 10.10 -2.45 -23.44
C LEU A 83 10.36 -1.17 -22.65
N GLY A 84 10.39 -0.01 -23.31
CA GLY A 84 10.53 1.28 -22.66
C GLY A 84 9.37 1.54 -21.68
N GLU A 85 8.14 1.26 -22.11
CA GLU A 85 6.97 1.38 -21.24
C GLU A 85 6.97 0.34 -20.12
N ALA A 86 7.23 -0.94 -20.44
CA ALA A 86 7.23 -2.03 -19.47
C ALA A 86 8.25 -1.82 -18.34
N THR A 87 9.43 -1.29 -18.65
CA THR A 87 10.46 -0.99 -17.63
C THR A 87 10.01 0.09 -16.66
N ILE A 88 9.35 1.14 -17.14
CA ILE A 88 8.82 2.22 -16.29
C ILE A 88 7.68 1.69 -15.43
N PHE A 89 6.76 0.91 -16.01
CA PHE A 89 5.69 0.27 -15.25
C PHE A 89 6.24 -0.66 -14.17
N MET A 90 7.25 -1.47 -14.48
CA MET A 90 7.91 -2.34 -13.49
C MET A 90 8.53 -1.53 -12.34
N ILE A 91 9.26 -0.45 -12.65
CA ILE A 91 9.84 0.42 -11.61
C ILE A 91 8.73 1.04 -10.76
N ALA A 92 7.66 1.55 -11.37
CA ALA A 92 6.55 2.16 -10.65
C ALA A 92 5.84 1.16 -9.72
N VAL A 93 5.52 -0.04 -10.22
CA VAL A 93 4.90 -1.12 -9.44
C VAL A 93 5.82 -1.53 -8.30
N PHE A 94 7.12 -1.69 -8.57
CA PHE A 94 8.12 -2.04 -7.56
C PHE A 94 8.19 -0.98 -6.45
N THR A 95 8.30 0.30 -6.79
CA THR A 95 8.35 1.39 -5.81
C THR A 95 7.08 1.48 -4.96
N ILE A 96 5.89 1.39 -5.58
CA ILE A 96 4.62 1.41 -4.85
C ILE A 96 4.52 0.22 -3.89
N THR A 97 4.90 -0.97 -4.34
CA THR A 97 4.87 -2.19 -3.52
C THR A 97 5.84 -2.09 -2.34
N ALA A 98 7.05 -1.57 -2.58
CA ALA A 98 8.05 -1.37 -1.54
C ALA A 98 7.58 -0.37 -0.47
N GLU A 99 7.00 0.77 -0.87
CA GLU A 99 6.41 1.74 0.06
C GLU A 99 5.20 1.16 0.80
N TYR A 100 4.36 0.38 0.13
CA TYR A 100 3.23 -0.29 0.78
C TYR A 100 3.70 -1.23 1.89
N ILE A 101 4.70 -2.06 1.64
CA ILE A 101 5.27 -2.97 2.64
C ILE A 101 5.88 -2.16 3.80
N ARG A 102 6.64 -1.11 3.50
CA ARG A 102 7.26 -0.23 4.52
C ARG A 102 6.20 0.47 5.38
N SER A 103 5.17 1.04 4.75
CA SER A 103 4.07 1.74 5.41
C SER A 103 3.24 0.80 6.27
N SER A 104 2.91 -0.39 5.77
CA SER A 104 2.13 -1.40 6.50
C SER A 104 2.80 -1.83 7.81
N ARG A 105 4.14 -2.00 7.80
CA ARG A 105 4.90 -2.28 9.04
C ARG A 105 4.75 -1.17 10.07
N ASN A 106 4.78 0.08 9.62
CA ASN A 106 4.68 1.25 10.49
C ASN A 106 3.26 1.41 11.06
N GLU A 107 2.24 1.06 10.28
CA GLU A 107 0.84 1.08 10.72
C GLU A 107 0.55 -0.01 11.76
N LYS A 108 1.07 -1.22 11.58
CA LYS A 108 0.98 -2.30 12.58
C LYS A 108 1.63 -1.90 13.91
N ALA A 109 2.79 -1.23 13.88
CA ALA A 109 3.45 -0.75 15.08
C ALA A 109 2.60 0.31 15.82
N LYS A 110 1.93 1.20 15.09
CA LYS A 110 1.01 2.19 15.67
C LYS A 110 -0.21 1.52 16.30
N LEU A 111 -0.81 0.54 15.63
CA LEU A 111 -1.94 -0.21 16.16
C LEU A 111 -1.58 -0.93 17.45
N ALA A 112 -0.42 -1.60 17.50
CA ALA A 112 0.08 -2.24 18.70
C ALA A 112 0.31 -1.24 19.85
N ALA A 113 0.87 -0.06 19.56
CA ALA A 113 1.04 0.99 20.57
C ALA A 113 -0.31 1.52 21.08
N THR A 114 -1.31 1.68 20.21
CA THR A 114 -2.67 2.09 20.63
C THR A 114 -3.32 1.03 21.51
N GLU A 115 -3.21 -0.25 21.17
CA GLU A 115 -3.75 -1.35 21.98
C GLU A 115 -3.11 -1.37 23.38
N GLN A 116 -1.80 -1.15 23.47
CA GLN A 116 -1.11 -1.02 24.75
C GLN A 116 -1.66 0.15 25.58
N ARG A 117 -1.90 1.32 24.96
CA ARG A 117 -2.47 2.48 25.65
C ARG A 117 -3.88 2.21 26.18
N PHE A 118 -4.71 1.47 25.43
CA PHE A 118 -6.03 1.05 25.92
C PHE A 118 -5.91 0.17 27.15
N LYS A 119 -5.04 -0.85 27.13
CA LYS A 119 -4.80 -1.72 28.29
C LYS A 119 -4.30 -0.96 29.51
N THR A 120 -3.38 -0.01 29.32
CA THR A 120 -2.93 0.85 30.42
C THR A 120 -4.10 1.65 31.01
N LEU A 121 -4.93 2.26 30.17
CA LEU A 121 -6.08 3.04 30.63
C LEU A 121 -7.11 2.16 31.36
N GLU A 122 -7.34 0.94 30.89
CA GLU A 122 -8.20 -0.04 31.58
C GLU A 122 -7.67 -0.36 32.97
N ASN A 123 -6.37 -0.63 33.11
CA ASN A 123 -5.72 -0.88 34.40
C ASN A 123 -5.82 0.34 35.33
N ASP A 124 -5.58 1.55 34.80
CA ASP A 124 -5.67 2.79 35.59
C ASP A 124 -7.10 3.02 36.11
N VAL A 125 -8.12 2.69 35.30
CA VAL A 125 -9.53 2.75 35.71
C VAL A 125 -9.85 1.72 36.79
N GLU A 126 -9.32 0.50 36.68
CA GLU A 126 -9.48 -0.56 37.69
C GLU A 126 -8.81 -0.17 39.02
N GLU A 127 -7.59 0.35 38.97
CA GLU A 127 -6.88 0.85 40.15
C GLU A 127 -7.65 2.00 40.81
N LEU A 128 -8.15 2.95 40.01
CA LEU A 128 -8.92 4.06 40.54
C LEU A 128 -10.23 3.60 41.20
N ARG A 129 -10.89 2.58 40.65
CA ARG A 129 -12.06 1.94 41.29
C ARG A 129 -11.70 1.35 42.65
N PHE A 130 -10.58 0.62 42.74
CA PHE A 130 -10.11 0.05 43.99
C PHE A 130 -9.81 1.13 45.04
N VAL A 131 -9.19 2.25 44.62
CA VAL A 131 -8.93 3.40 45.51
C VAL A 131 -10.24 4.00 46.01
N VAL A 132 -11.25 4.17 45.15
CA VAL A 132 -12.57 4.69 45.52
C VAL A 132 -13.28 3.77 46.51
N GLU A 133 -13.24 2.46 46.29
CA GLU A 133 -13.81 1.46 47.22
C GLU A 133 -13.12 1.51 48.59
N LYS A 134 -11.78 1.58 48.60
CA LYS A 134 -11.01 1.71 49.84
C LYS A 134 -11.39 2.98 50.61
N GLN A 135 -11.43 4.12 49.93
CA GLN A 135 -11.84 5.39 50.55
C GLN A 135 -13.27 5.34 51.11
N SER A 136 -14.19 4.68 50.40
CA SER A 136 -15.57 4.50 50.86
C SER A 136 -15.64 3.66 52.15
N ALA A 137 -14.83 2.60 52.25
CA ALA A 137 -14.73 1.78 53.45
C ALA A 137 -14.11 2.55 54.64
N GLU A 138 -13.08 3.36 54.38
CA GLU A 138 -12.46 4.24 55.39
C GLU A 138 -13.44 5.28 55.92
N LEU A 139 -14.22 5.93 55.04
CA LEU A 139 -15.28 6.87 55.44
C LEU A 139 -16.32 6.19 56.33
N LEU A 140 -16.80 5.00 55.96
CA LEU A 140 -17.76 4.25 56.77
C LEU A 140 -17.18 3.87 58.15
N HIS A 141 -15.91 3.50 58.22
CA HIS A 141 -15.22 3.21 59.47
C HIS A 141 -15.15 4.46 60.38
N LEU A 142 -14.78 5.62 59.82
CA LEU A 142 -14.75 6.89 60.54
C LEU A 142 -16.14 7.29 61.04
N THR A 143 -17.19 7.14 60.21
CA THR A 143 -18.58 7.41 60.63
C THR A 143 -19.00 6.52 61.79
N ARG A 144 -18.64 5.23 61.79
CA ARG A 144 -18.91 4.31 62.91
C ARG A 144 -18.17 4.73 64.18
N MET A 145 -16.90 5.10 64.07
CA MET A 145 -16.11 5.59 65.21
C MET A 145 -16.72 6.87 65.80
N TYR A 146 -17.16 7.80 64.95
CA TYR A 146 -17.82 9.03 65.36
C TYR A 146 -19.08 8.74 66.18
N HIS A 147 -19.98 7.89 65.69
CA HIS A 147 -21.20 7.50 66.42
C HIS A 147 -20.89 6.81 67.75
N ALA A 148 -19.91 5.90 67.80
CA ALA A 148 -19.54 5.21 69.03
C ALA A 148 -18.95 6.17 70.09
N ILE A 149 -18.27 7.23 69.67
CA ILE A 149 -17.79 8.30 70.56
C ILE A 149 -18.98 9.14 71.04
N ASP A 150 -19.87 9.54 70.13
CA ASP A 150 -21.05 10.36 70.43
C ASP A 150 -21.97 9.69 71.47
N GLU A 151 -22.24 8.39 71.31
CA GLU A 151 -22.98 7.56 72.28
C GLU A 151 -22.30 7.54 73.65
N LYS A 152 -20.96 7.38 73.71
CA LYS A 152 -20.23 7.41 74.99
C LYS A 152 -20.32 8.77 75.67
N THR A 153 -20.26 9.87 74.91
CA THR A 153 -20.40 11.22 75.47
C THR A 153 -21.81 11.54 75.94
N THR A 154 -22.84 11.08 75.23
CA THR A 154 -24.24 11.27 75.62
C THR A 154 -24.62 10.43 76.85
N THR A 155 -24.10 9.21 76.96
CA THR A 155 -24.31 8.34 78.13
C THR A 155 -23.60 8.86 79.39
N LYS A 156 -22.44 9.54 79.25
CA LYS A 156 -21.71 10.14 80.39
C LYS A 156 -22.35 11.42 80.93
N LYS A 157 -23.25 12.06 80.19
CA LYS A 157 -23.89 13.34 80.53
C LYS A 157 -25.24 13.16 81.25
N LYS A 158 -25.72 11.92 81.37
CA LYS A 158 -26.97 11.54 82.03
C LYS A 158 -26.67 10.88 83.37
#